data_AF-A0A2H0YRZ7-F1
#
_entry.id   AF-A0A2H0YRZ7-F1
#
_cell.length_a   1.000
_cell.length_b   1.000
_cell.length_c   1.000
_cell.angle_alpha   90.00
_cell.angle_beta   90.00
_cell.angle_gamma   90.00
#
_symmetry.space_group_name_H-M   'P 1'
#
loop_
_entity.id
_entity.type
_entity.pdbx_description
1 polymer ?
#
loop_
_entity_poly.entity_id
_entity_poly.type
_entity_poly.pdbx_seq_one_letter_code
_entity_poly.pdbx_strand_id
1 'polypeptide(L)' 'ADSGIYEHPVTTSIEPSTTFFEAEPEHKNFYEQNPNQPYCQVVIDPKIAKFRKQFQQYLR' A
#
# COMPACT_ATOMS: atom_id res chain seq x y z
N ALA A 1 15.55 15.69 10.25
CA ALA A 1 15.22 16.80 9.32
C ALA A 1 14.01 16.36 8.52
N ASP A 2 12.94 17.15 8.52
CA ASP A 2 11.76 16.86 7.70
C ASP A 2 12.15 16.90 6.22
N SER A 3 11.70 15.90 5.46
CA SER A 3 12.01 15.79 4.02
C SER A 3 11.34 16.87 3.17
N GLY A 4 10.40 17.65 3.73
CA GLY A 4 9.64 18.67 3.02
C GLY A 4 8.68 18.12 1.94
N ILE A 5 8.49 16.79 1.90
CA ILE A 5 7.70 16.12 0.86
C ILE A 5 6.19 16.21 1.14
N TYR A 6 5.79 16.26 2.40
CA TYR A 6 4.39 16.23 2.81
C TYR A 6 3.90 17.64 3.18
N GLU A 7 2.77 18.03 2.62
CA GLU A 7 2.08 19.29 2.97
C GLU A 7 1.49 19.25 4.39
N HIS A 8 1.24 18.06 4.91
CA HIS A 8 0.65 17.83 6.22
C HIS A 8 1.60 17.05 7.15
N PRO A 9 1.48 17.22 8.47
CA PRO A 9 2.29 16.47 9.43
C PRO A 9 2.14 14.96 9.28
N VAL A 10 3.24 14.22 9.46
CA VAL A 10 3.22 12.76 9.54
C VAL A 10 2.62 12.35 10.88
N THR A 11 1.50 11.62 10.86
CA THR A 11 0.74 11.21 12.07
C THR A 11 0.92 9.73 12.42
N THR A 12 1.97 9.07 11.94
CA THR A 12 2.24 7.65 12.21
C THR A 12 2.56 7.44 13.69
N SER A 13 1.83 6.53 14.36
CA SER A 13 2.12 6.13 15.74
C SER A 13 3.27 5.12 15.80
N ILE A 14 4.11 5.23 16.83
CA ILE A 14 5.20 4.29 17.13
C ILE A 14 4.92 3.69 18.50
N GLU A 15 4.52 2.42 18.51
CA GLU A 15 4.05 1.73 19.72
C GLU A 15 4.69 0.34 19.84
N PRO A 16 4.77 -0.22 21.06
CA PRO A 16 5.13 -1.62 21.26
C PRO A 16 4.15 -2.55 20.54
N SER A 17 4.66 -3.64 19.97
CA SER A 17 3.81 -4.68 19.38
C SER A 17 2.92 -5.33 20.45
N THR A 18 1.64 -5.51 20.15
CA THR A 18 0.65 -6.17 21.02
C THR A 18 0.11 -7.44 20.36
N THR A 19 -0.87 -8.08 21.00
CA THR A 19 -1.62 -9.19 20.38
C THR A 19 -2.17 -8.78 19.02
N PHE A 20 -1.82 -9.55 17.99
CA PHE A 20 -2.33 -9.40 16.63
C PHE A 20 -3.36 -10.50 16.36
N PHE A 21 -4.54 -10.12 15.86
CA PHE A 21 -5.58 -11.06 15.46
C PHE A 21 -5.55 -11.23 13.95
N GLU A 22 -5.39 -12.47 13.50
CA GLU A 22 -5.30 -12.77 12.08
C GLU A 22 -6.64 -12.52 11.38
N ALA A 23 -6.58 -11.86 10.22
CA ALA A 23 -7.74 -11.63 9.37
C ALA A 23 -8.19 -12.92 8.66
N GLU A 24 -9.45 -12.94 8.27
CA GLU A 24 -10.09 -14.04 7.56
C GLU A 24 -9.38 -14.37 6.23
N PRO A 25 -9.41 -15.63 5.76
CA PRO A 25 -8.68 -16.05 4.55
C PRO A 25 -8.98 -15.23 3.30
N GLU A 26 -10.22 -14.78 3.10
CA GLU A 26 -10.65 -13.94 1.98
C GLU A 26 -10.00 -12.55 1.94
N HIS A 27 -9.48 -12.08 3.07
CA HIS A 27 -8.74 -10.82 3.15
C HIS A 27 -7.27 -10.97 2.75
N LYS A 28 -6.75 -12.19 2.63
CA LYS A 28 -5.37 -12.47 2.23
C LYS A 28 -5.25 -12.44 0.71
N ASN A 29 -4.17 -11.86 0.19
CA ASN A 29 -3.89 -11.77 -1.26
C ASN A 29 -5.07 -11.23 -2.07
N PHE A 30 -5.85 -10.31 -1.49
CA PHE A 30 -7.12 -9.85 -2.06
C PHE A 30 -6.98 -9.37 -3.51
N TYR A 31 -5.97 -8.53 -3.79
CA TYR A 31 -5.73 -7.99 -5.13
C TYR A 31 -5.41 -9.09 -6.16
N GLU A 32 -4.59 -10.07 -5.79
CA GLU A 32 -4.19 -11.18 -6.66
C GLU A 32 -5.38 -12.10 -6.98
N GLN A 33 -6.26 -12.32 -6.00
CA GLN A 33 -7.44 -13.15 -6.16
C GLN A 33 -8.61 -12.41 -6.85
N ASN A 34 -8.63 -11.08 -6.78
CA ASN A 34 -9.73 -10.24 -7.25
C ASN A 34 -9.27 -9.09 -8.18
N PRO A 35 -8.43 -9.33 -9.19
CA PRO A 35 -7.82 -8.23 -9.97
C PRO A 35 -8.86 -7.43 -10.76
N ASN A 36 -9.98 -8.06 -11.13
CA ASN A 36 -11.05 -7.42 -11.90
C ASN A 36 -12.09 -6.69 -11.04
N GLN A 37 -11.93 -6.67 -9.71
CA GLN A 37 -12.84 -5.87 -8.88
C GLN A 37 -12.65 -4.37 -9.15
N PRO A 38 -13.74 -3.58 -9.25
CA PRO A 38 -13.65 -2.15 -9.55
C PRO A 38 -12.74 -1.37 -8.59
N TYR A 39 -12.70 -1.76 -7.32
CA TYR A 39 -11.78 -1.19 -6.33
C TYR A 39 -10.31 -1.38 -6.72
N CYS A 40 -9.93 -2.59 -7.15
CA CYS A 40 -8.58 -2.89 -7.60
C CYS A 40 -8.18 -1.99 -8.79
N GLN A 41 -9.07 -1.88 -9.77
CA GLN A 41 -8.82 -1.11 -11.00
C GLN A 41 -8.72 0.40 -10.76
N VAL A 42 -9.59 0.95 -9.92
CA VAL A 42 -9.68 2.41 -9.72
C VAL A 42 -8.71 2.90 -8.64
N VAL A 43 -8.36 2.06 -7.66
CA VAL A 43 -7.58 2.48 -6.48
C VAL A 43 -6.19 1.86 -6.44
N ILE A 44 -6.04 0.56 -6.75
CA ILE A 44 -4.77 -0.16 -6.59
C ILE A 44 -3.91 -0.04 -7.85
N ASP A 45 -4.47 -0.30 -9.03
CA ASP A 45 -3.73 -0.27 -10.30
C ASP A 45 -2.99 1.05 -10.53
N PRO A 46 -3.58 2.25 -10.28
CA PRO A 46 -2.86 3.50 -10.45
C PRO A 46 -1.65 3.64 -9.51
N LYS A 47 -1.74 3.07 -8.29
CA LYS A 47 -0.64 3.08 -7.31
C LYS A 47 0.51 2.18 -7.78
N ILE A 48 0.18 0.99 -8.30
CA ILE A 48 1.17 0.06 -8.87
C ILE A 48 1.84 0.68 -10.09
N ALA A 49 1.06 1.28 -11.01
CA ALA A 49 1.59 1.95 -12.19
C ALA A 49 2.53 3.12 -11.82
N LYS A 50 2.14 3.95 -10.83
CA LYS A 50 2.98 5.03 -10.32
C LYS A 50 4.29 4.51 -9.74
N PHE A 51 4.23 3.45 -8.92
CA PHE A 51 5.41 2.81 -8.36
C PHE A 51 6.34 2.29 -9.46
N ARG A 52 5.80 1.52 -10.42
CA ARG A 52 6.58 0.97 -11.54
C ARG A 52 7.26 2.06 -12.36
N LYS A 53 6.55 3.16 -12.64
CA LYS A 53 7.09 4.31 -13.37
C LYS A 53 8.20 5.01 -12.59
N GLN A 54 7.99 5.28 -11.30
CA GLN A 54 8.92 6.08 -10.49
C GLN A 54 10.20 5.30 -10.13
N PHE A 55 10.07 3.99 -9.91
CA PHE A 55 11.17 3.15 -9.44
C PHE A 55 11.67 2.19 -10.51
N GLN A 56 11.37 2.45 -11.78
CA GLN A 56 11.73 1.57 -12.91
C GLN A 56 13.20 1.13 -12.90
N GLN A 57 14.12 2.03 -12.56
CA GLN A 57 15.56 1.75 -12.49
C GLN A 57 15.96 0.68 -11.45
N TYR A 58 15.10 0.43 -10.45
CA TYR A 58 15.31 -0.57 -9.40
C TYR A 58 14.55 -1.86 -9.65
N LEU A 59 13.69 -1.90 -10.67
CA LEU A 59 12.94 -3.08 -11.07
C LEU A 59 13.76 -3.85 -12.09
N ARG A 60 13.95 -5.15 -11.84
CA ARG A 60 14.66 -6.06 -12.76
C ARG A 60 13.81 -6.37 -13.98
#